data_AF-A0A2D6FZS0-F1
#
_entry.id   AF-A0A2D6FZS0-F1
#
_cell.length_a   1.000
_cell.length_b   1.000
_cell.length_c   1.000
_cell.angle_alpha   90.00
_cell.angle_beta   90.00
_cell.angle_gamma   90.00
#
_symmetry.space_group_name_H-M   'P 1'
#
loop_
_entity.id
_entity.type
_entity.pdbx_description
1 polymer ?
#
loop_
_entity_poly.entity_id
_entity_poly.type
_entity_poly.pdbx_seq_one_letter_code
_entity_poly.pdbx_strand_id
1 'polypeptide(L)'
;MTLNSRQEAFCRAYAIGAGGTTGAAGVNGARAARQAGYEAAHAAKQASRLLQNAEVAGRIDEFHAEQAAARAEAAEKLIDKLEPVYRSGLDAGDTDTVLQVVELQARIAGLLAAGFIRPRAQRGPLPARPEDNQGHMEFLGLLDGGEGGEDAENVPG
;
A
#
# COMPACT_ATOMS: atom_id res chain seq x y z
N MET A 1 -1.24 40.62 -8.65
CA MET A 1 -0.63 40.90 -9.97
C MET A 1 -0.44 39.57 -10.68
N THR A 2 -0.21 39.54 -12.00
CA THR A 2 -0.10 38.29 -12.77
C THR A 2 1.30 37.67 -12.65
N LEU A 3 1.38 36.43 -12.18
CA LEU A 3 2.63 35.63 -12.23
C LEU A 3 3.17 35.59 -13.65
N ASN A 4 4.48 35.73 -13.80
CA ASN A 4 5.08 35.60 -15.13
C ASN A 4 5.19 34.12 -15.54
N SER A 5 5.36 33.86 -16.83
CA SER A 5 5.43 32.50 -17.40
C SER A 5 6.49 31.61 -16.72
N ARG A 6 7.62 32.18 -16.29
CA ARG A 6 8.70 31.45 -15.62
C ARG A 6 8.35 31.07 -14.18
N GLN A 7 7.65 31.96 -13.47
CA GLN A 7 7.13 31.69 -12.13
C GLN A 7 6.02 30.64 -12.17
N GLU A 8 5.13 30.72 -13.17
CA GLU A 8 4.09 29.69 -13.37
C GLU A 8 4.69 28.32 -13.67
N ALA A 9 5.72 28.26 -14.52
CA ALA A 9 6.47 27.04 -14.80
C ALA A 9 7.16 26.50 -13.54
N PHE A 10 7.69 27.37 -12.68
CA PHE A 10 8.26 26.99 -11.39
C PHE A 10 7.20 26.40 -10.46
N CYS A 11 6.04 27.06 -10.31
CA CYS A 11 4.94 26.59 -9.46
C CYS A 11 4.51 25.18 -9.87
N ARG A 12 4.29 24.96 -11.16
CA ARG A 12 3.92 23.66 -11.72
C ARG A 12 4.98 22.59 -11.46
N ALA A 13 6.25 22.90 -11.75
CA ALA A 13 7.35 21.96 -11.55
C ALA A 13 7.56 21.60 -10.07
N TYR A 14 7.40 22.58 -9.18
CA TYR A 14 7.53 22.40 -7.75
C TYR A 14 6.39 21.54 -7.18
N ALA A 15 5.14 21.83 -7.57
CA ALA A 15 3.97 21.10 -7.13
C ALA A 15 3.95 19.63 -7.56
N ILE A 16 4.51 19.32 -8.74
CA ILE A 16 4.69 17.93 -9.22
C ILE A 16 5.81 17.23 -8.42
N GLY A 17 6.95 17.91 -8.21
CA GLY A 17 8.12 17.34 -7.54
C GLY A 17 7.95 17.09 -6.04
N ALA A 18 7.06 17.82 -5.37
CA ALA A 18 6.73 17.64 -3.96
C ALA A 18 5.66 16.56 -3.70
N GLY A 19 5.06 15.99 -4.76
CA GLY A 19 3.92 15.07 -4.67
C GLY A 19 4.23 13.64 -4.16
N GLY A 20 5.47 13.36 -3.73
CA GLY A 20 5.89 12.09 -3.14
C GLY A 20 6.46 12.31 -1.74
N THR A 21 5.86 11.63 -0.77
CA THR A 21 6.26 11.46 0.65
C THR A 21 7.53 12.18 1.11
N THR A 22 7.32 13.12 2.05
CA THR A 22 8.27 13.59 3.06
C THR A 22 9.63 14.13 2.58
N GLY A 23 9.76 15.45 2.71
CA GLY A 23 10.98 16.03 3.29
C GLY A 23 12.16 16.26 2.34
N ALA A 24 12.10 17.36 1.57
CA ALA A 24 13.20 18.33 1.47
C ALA A 24 12.79 19.44 0.48
N ALA A 25 12.22 20.54 1.01
CA ALA A 25 11.93 21.75 0.23
C ALA A 25 13.15 22.28 -0.57
N GLY A 26 14.37 21.95 -0.14
CA GLY A 26 15.62 22.38 -0.80
C GLY A 26 15.98 21.68 -2.11
N VAL A 27 15.83 20.34 -2.20
CA VAL A 27 16.23 19.58 -3.41
C VAL A 27 15.22 19.78 -4.54
N ASN A 28 13.95 19.84 -4.17
CA ASN A 28 12.85 20.02 -5.13
C ASN A 28 12.77 21.46 -5.66
N GLY A 29 13.09 22.47 -4.84
CA GLY A 29 13.13 23.87 -5.26
C GLY A 29 14.17 24.14 -6.36
N ALA A 30 15.42 23.72 -6.15
CA ALA A 30 16.48 23.94 -7.13
C ALA A 30 16.22 23.16 -8.45
N ARG A 31 15.61 21.97 -8.37
CA ARG A 31 15.19 21.21 -9.56
C ARG A 31 14.06 21.90 -10.30
N ALA A 32 13.02 22.35 -9.60
CA ALA A 32 11.90 23.06 -10.19
C ALA A 32 12.34 24.39 -10.84
N ALA A 33 13.26 25.12 -10.20
CA ALA A 33 13.84 26.33 -10.77
C ALA A 33 14.60 26.04 -12.07
N ARG A 34 15.42 24.98 -12.12
CA ARG A 34 16.09 24.58 -13.37
C ARG A 34 15.11 24.17 -14.46
N GLN A 35 14.04 23.45 -14.12
CA GLN A 35 13.00 23.06 -15.07
C GLN A 35 12.20 24.26 -15.60
N ALA A 36 11.99 25.28 -14.76
CA ALA A 36 11.45 26.57 -15.16
C ALA A 36 12.48 27.44 -15.90
N GLY A 37 13.65 26.90 -16.21
CA GLY A 37 14.69 27.55 -17.01
C GLY A 37 15.62 28.47 -16.23
N TYR A 38 15.54 28.58 -14.90
CA TYR A 38 16.50 29.36 -14.09
C TYR A 38 17.91 28.78 -14.15
N GLU A 39 18.91 29.67 -14.17
CA GLU A 39 20.33 29.32 -14.22
C GLU A 39 20.73 28.34 -13.12
N ALA A 40 21.39 27.25 -13.49
CA ALA A 40 21.71 26.15 -12.57
C ALA A 40 22.56 26.62 -11.38
N ALA A 41 23.51 27.52 -11.61
CA ALA A 41 24.39 28.09 -10.57
C ALA A 41 23.65 28.89 -9.49
N HIS A 42 22.45 29.39 -9.80
CA HIS A 42 21.65 30.21 -8.88
C HIS A 42 20.28 29.62 -8.56
N ALA A 43 19.94 28.45 -9.10
CA ALA A 43 18.62 27.85 -9.01
C ALA A 43 18.14 27.69 -7.56
N ALA A 44 19.01 27.26 -6.64
CA ALA A 44 18.65 27.12 -5.22
C ALA A 44 18.31 28.48 -4.56
N LYS A 45 19.11 29.51 -4.83
CA LYS A 45 18.89 30.87 -4.31
C LYS A 45 17.62 31.49 -4.90
N GLN A 46 17.36 31.25 -6.19
CA GLN A 46 16.14 31.71 -6.85
C GLN A 46 14.90 30.97 -6.32
N ALA A 47 14.96 29.65 -6.16
CA ALA A 47 13.88 28.87 -5.58
C ALA A 47 13.53 29.36 -4.16
N SER A 48 14.53 29.60 -3.31
CA SER A 48 14.30 30.15 -1.96
C SER A 48 13.58 31.50 -2.00
N ARG A 49 13.97 32.41 -2.90
CA ARG A 49 13.29 33.71 -3.08
C ARG A 49 11.87 33.57 -3.60
N LEU A 50 11.64 32.64 -4.53
CA LEU A 50 10.33 32.37 -5.11
C LEU A 50 9.37 31.80 -4.05
N LEU A 51 9.84 30.87 -3.21
CA LEU A 51 9.03 30.30 -2.14
C LEU A 51 8.69 31.30 -1.02
N GLN A 52 9.46 32.39 -0.88
CA GLN A 52 9.14 33.50 0.02
C GLN A 52 8.10 34.47 -0.56
N ASN A 53 7.80 34.37 -1.86
CA ASN A 53 6.78 35.20 -2.49
C ASN A 53 5.39 34.59 -2.25
N ALA A 54 4.50 35.36 -1.62
CA ALA A 54 3.15 34.93 -1.29
C ALA A 54 2.30 34.53 -2.51
N GLU A 55 2.45 35.21 -3.67
CA GLU A 55 1.72 34.85 -4.88
C GLU A 55 2.17 33.50 -5.44
N VAL A 56 3.47 33.22 -5.40
CA VAL A 56 4.04 31.92 -5.82
C VAL A 56 3.61 30.81 -4.86
N ALA A 57 3.65 31.07 -3.56
CA ALA A 57 3.20 30.11 -2.55
C ALA A 57 1.71 29.77 -2.73
N GLY A 58 0.85 30.78 -2.87
CA GLY A 58 -0.58 30.57 -3.12
C GLY A 58 -0.85 29.77 -4.40
N ARG A 59 -0.09 30.05 -5.48
CA ARG A 59 -0.25 29.28 -6.72
C ARG A 59 0.22 27.83 -6.62
N ILE A 60 1.26 27.55 -5.82
CA ILE A 60 1.68 26.18 -5.51
C ILE A 60 0.59 25.45 -4.74
N ASP A 61 -0.05 26.11 -3.78
CA ASP A 61 -1.15 25.54 -3.00
C ASP A 61 -2.37 25.23 -3.89
N GLU A 62 -2.70 26.11 -4.83
CA GLU A 62 -3.73 25.84 -5.85
C GLU A 62 -3.41 24.59 -6.66
N PHE A 63 -2.17 24.44 -7.17
CA PHE A 63 -1.77 23.22 -7.87
C PHE A 63 -1.83 21.97 -6.99
N HIS A 64 -1.55 22.08 -5.69
CA HIS A 64 -1.71 20.97 -4.77
C HIS A 64 -3.18 20.61 -4.56
N ALA A 65 -4.07 21.59 -4.45
CA ALA A 65 -5.51 21.39 -4.35
C ALA A 65 -6.08 20.75 -5.63
N GLU A 66 -5.69 21.24 -6.81
CA GLU A 66 -6.06 20.65 -8.11
C GLU A 66 -5.61 19.18 -8.22
N GLN A 67 -4.37 18.88 -7.84
CA GLN A 67 -3.85 17.51 -7.84
C GLN A 67 -4.57 16.62 -6.82
N ALA A 68 -4.88 17.14 -5.63
CA ALA A 68 -5.62 16.40 -4.61
C ALA A 68 -7.04 16.08 -5.09
N ALA A 69 -7.73 17.05 -5.72
CA ALA A 69 -9.05 16.85 -6.31
C ALA A 69 -9.01 15.81 -7.44
N ALA A 70 -8.04 15.89 -8.35
CA ALA A 70 -7.88 14.91 -9.42
C ALA A 70 -7.58 13.50 -8.89
N ARG A 71 -6.80 13.39 -7.81
CA ARG A 71 -6.54 12.11 -7.14
C ARG A 71 -7.79 11.56 -6.46
N ALA A 72 -8.58 12.40 -5.80
CA ALA A 72 -9.84 12.01 -5.18
C ALA A 72 -10.82 11.48 -6.24
N GLU A 73 -10.99 12.19 -7.36
CA GLU A 73 -11.84 11.76 -8.47
C GLU A 73 -11.36 10.42 -9.08
N ALA A 74 -10.05 10.25 -9.25
CA ALA A 74 -9.49 8.99 -9.73
C ALA A 74 -9.71 7.83 -8.73
N ALA A 75 -9.58 8.09 -7.43
CA ALA A 75 -9.83 7.11 -6.37
C ALA A 75 -11.30 6.67 -6.37
N GLU A 76 -12.24 7.61 -6.47
CA GLU A 76 -13.68 7.35 -6.53
C GLU A 76 -14.02 6.44 -7.73
N LYS A 77 -13.51 6.77 -8.92
CA LYS A 77 -13.68 5.94 -10.13
C LYS A 77 -13.10 4.52 -10.00
N LEU A 78 -12.03 4.35 -9.23
CA LEU A 78 -11.45 3.02 -8.98
C LEU A 78 -12.29 2.23 -7.98
N ILE A 79 -12.80 2.88 -6.93
CA ILE A 79 -13.70 2.27 -5.94
C ILE A 79 -15.00 1.81 -6.60
N ASP A 80 -15.59 2.63 -7.48
CA ASP A 80 -16.80 2.28 -8.23
C ASP A 80 -16.62 1.03 -9.10
N LYS A 81 -15.42 0.83 -9.66
CA LYS A 81 -15.10 -0.37 -10.45
C LYS A 81 -14.98 -1.64 -9.61
N LEU A 82 -14.75 -1.51 -8.30
CA LEU A 82 -14.66 -2.63 -7.38
C LEU A 82 -16.02 -3.06 -6.83
N GLU A 83 -17.02 -2.17 -6.88
CA GLU A 83 -18.37 -2.43 -6.38
C GLU A 83 -19.04 -3.69 -6.95
N PRO A 84 -18.94 -4.02 -8.25
CA PRO A 84 -19.50 -5.27 -8.77
C PRO A 84 -18.84 -6.53 -8.17
N VAL A 85 -17.54 -6.48 -7.89
CA VAL A 85 -16.80 -7.60 -7.29
C VAL A 85 -17.20 -7.77 -5.82
N TYR A 86 -17.35 -6.66 -5.10
CA TYR A 86 -17.87 -6.67 -3.73
C TYR A 86 -19.25 -7.33 -3.65
N ARG A 87 -20.18 -6.93 -4.52
CA ARG A 87 -21.54 -7.51 -4.59
C ARG A 87 -21.51 -9.00 -4.93
N SER A 88 -20.73 -9.39 -5.94
CA SER A 88 -20.58 -10.81 -6.30
C SER A 88 -20.03 -11.65 -5.15
N GLY A 89 -19.12 -11.10 -4.34
CA GLY A 89 -18.61 -11.76 -3.14
C GLY A 89 -19.69 -11.94 -2.07
N LEU A 90 -20.51 -10.90 -1.83
CA LEU A 90 -21.66 -10.99 -0.91
C LEU A 90 -22.68 -12.04 -1.37
N ASP A 91 -23.06 -12.02 -2.65
CA ASP A 91 -24.05 -12.94 -3.23
C ASP A 91 -23.58 -14.41 -3.15
N ALA A 92 -22.27 -14.65 -3.27
CA ALA A 92 -21.66 -15.97 -3.17
C ALA A 92 -21.34 -16.42 -1.72
N GLY A 93 -21.51 -15.55 -0.73
CA GLY A 93 -21.04 -15.79 0.65
C GLY A 93 -19.52 -15.88 0.78
N ASP A 94 -18.76 -15.41 -0.21
CA ASP A 94 -17.29 -15.41 -0.21
C ASP A 94 -16.76 -14.24 0.62
N THR A 95 -16.64 -14.50 1.92
CA THR A 95 -16.17 -13.51 2.90
C THR A 95 -14.74 -13.06 2.62
N ASP A 96 -13.88 -13.93 2.06
CA ASP A 96 -12.50 -13.60 1.75
C ASP A 96 -12.41 -12.56 0.63
N THR A 97 -13.20 -12.73 -0.44
CA THR A 97 -13.30 -11.76 -1.53
C THR A 97 -13.83 -10.41 -1.04
N VAL A 98 -14.87 -10.42 -0.22
CA VAL A 98 -15.46 -9.21 0.37
C VAL A 98 -14.43 -8.41 1.17
N LEU A 99 -13.69 -9.07 2.08
CA LEU A 99 -12.66 -8.41 2.89
C LEU A 99 -11.51 -7.85 2.04
N GLN A 100 -11.10 -8.56 0.99
CA GLN A 100 -10.05 -8.09 0.09
C GLN A 100 -10.47 -6.83 -0.69
N VAL A 101 -11.71 -6.78 -1.17
CA VAL A 101 -12.21 -5.59 -1.88
C VAL A 101 -12.29 -4.39 -0.94
N VAL A 102 -12.77 -4.57 0.29
CA VAL A 102 -12.82 -3.50 1.29
C VAL A 102 -11.42 -2.99 1.65
N GLU A 103 -10.44 -3.90 1.83
CA GLU A 103 -9.05 -3.50 2.07
C GLU A 103 -8.49 -2.67 0.90
N LEU A 104 -8.76 -3.10 -0.34
CA LEU A 104 -8.30 -2.39 -1.53
C LEU A 104 -8.95 -1.02 -1.67
N GLN A 105 -10.26 -0.89 -1.42
CA GLN A 105 -10.97 0.39 -1.40
C GLN A 105 -10.39 1.32 -0.33
N ALA A 106 -10.11 0.82 0.88
CA ALA A 106 -9.52 1.60 1.96
C ALA A 106 -8.09 2.09 1.63
N ARG A 107 -7.29 1.27 0.94
CA ARG A 107 -5.96 1.68 0.44
C ARG A 107 -6.05 2.75 -0.63
N ILE A 108 -6.97 2.61 -1.59
CA ILE A 108 -7.20 3.59 -2.66
C ILE A 108 -7.67 4.93 -2.09
N ALA A 109 -8.55 4.90 -1.09
CA ALA A 109 -9.02 6.07 -0.36
C ALA A 109 -7.94 6.72 0.53
N GLY A 110 -6.76 6.10 0.67
CA GLY A 110 -5.68 6.60 1.52
C GLY A 110 -5.92 6.41 3.03
N LEU A 111 -6.90 5.60 3.43
CA LEU A 111 -7.18 5.28 4.84
C LEU A 111 -6.17 4.31 5.43
N LEU A 112 -5.47 3.56 4.58
CA LEU A 112 -4.39 2.65 4.95
C LEU A 112 -3.08 3.09 4.27
N ALA A 113 -1.97 2.98 4.99
CA ALA A 113 -0.65 3.30 4.46
C ALA A 113 -0.37 2.48 3.18
N ALA A 114 0.15 3.16 2.15
CA ALA A 114 0.47 2.58 0.85
C ALA A 114 1.58 1.50 0.98
N GLY A 115 1.17 0.27 1.24
CA GLY A 115 1.99 -0.92 1.03
C GLY A 115 1.73 -1.51 -0.37
N PHE A 116 2.73 -2.18 -0.93
CA PHE A 116 2.64 -2.86 -2.23
C PHE A 116 1.41 -3.78 -2.31
N ILE A 117 0.70 -3.72 -3.43
CA ILE A 117 -0.23 -4.78 -3.85
C ILE A 117 0.64 -6.02 -4.08
N ARG A 118 0.64 -6.96 -3.13
CA ARG A 118 1.05 -8.32 -3.46
C ARG A 118 -0.19 -8.98 -4.04
N PRO A 119 -0.26 -9.23 -5.36
CA PRO A 119 -1.25 -10.17 -5.86
C PRO A 119 -1.02 -11.46 -5.07
N ARG A 120 -2.03 -11.90 -4.32
CA ARG A 120 -1.98 -13.22 -3.71
C ARG A 120 -1.91 -14.16 -4.91
N ALA A 121 -0.77 -14.81 -5.10
CA ALA A 121 -0.60 -15.81 -6.15
C ALA A 121 -1.85 -16.68 -6.12
N GLN A 122 -2.49 -16.86 -7.28
CA GLN A 122 -3.61 -17.80 -7.41
C GLN A 122 -3.22 -19.04 -6.63
N ARG A 123 -3.94 -19.32 -5.52
CA ARG A 123 -3.83 -20.61 -4.86
C ARG A 123 -4.36 -21.56 -5.92
N GLY A 124 -3.45 -22.17 -6.69
CA GLY A 124 -3.78 -23.37 -7.44
C GLY A 124 -4.43 -24.36 -6.46
N PRO A 125 -5.22 -25.31 -6.96
CA PRO A 125 -5.78 -26.37 -6.13
C PRO A 125 -4.69 -26.87 -5.19
N LEU A 126 -4.96 -26.87 -3.88
CA LEU A 126 -4.03 -27.46 -2.91
C LEU A 126 -3.62 -28.83 -3.48
N PRO A 127 -2.31 -29.13 -3.64
CA PRO A 127 -1.93 -30.48 -3.98
C PRO A 127 -2.57 -31.39 -2.94
N ALA A 128 -3.25 -32.44 -3.39
CA ALA A 128 -3.81 -33.44 -2.48
C ALA A 128 -2.75 -33.76 -1.44
N ARG A 129 -3.12 -33.62 -0.15
CA ARG A 129 -2.22 -34.02 0.95
C ARG A 129 -1.73 -35.42 0.59
N PRO A 130 -0.40 -35.66 0.51
CA PRO A 130 0.05 -37.04 0.48
C PRO A 130 -0.54 -37.69 1.73
N GLU A 131 -1.31 -38.77 1.53
CA GLU A 131 -1.81 -39.64 2.58
C GLU A 131 -0.62 -40.40 3.20
N ASP A 132 0.31 -39.66 3.78
CA ASP A 132 1.22 -40.16 4.79
C ASP A 132 0.47 -40.02 6.11
N ASN A 133 -0.39 -41.01 6.38
CA ASN A 133 -0.89 -41.28 7.72
C ASN A 133 0.11 -42.13 8.52
N GLN A 134 1.33 -42.35 8.00
CA GLN A 134 2.33 -43.23 8.60
C GLN A 134 2.79 -42.65 9.95
N GLY A 135 3.09 -41.36 9.99
CA GLY A 135 3.49 -40.68 11.23
C GLY A 135 2.37 -40.58 12.27
N HIS A 136 1.11 -40.47 11.83
CA HIS A 136 -0.04 -40.42 12.75
C HIS A 136 -0.32 -41.78 13.39
N MET A 137 -0.13 -42.89 12.65
CA MET A 137 -0.30 -44.23 13.19
C MET A 137 0.84 -44.63 14.14
N GLU A 138 2.09 -44.19 13.89
CA GLU A 138 3.21 -44.37 14.83
C GLU A 138 2.99 -43.65 16.15
N PHE A 139 2.50 -42.41 16.11
CA PHE A 139 2.21 -41.63 17.32
C PHE A 139 1.13 -42.28 18.20
N LEU A 140 0.09 -42.86 17.58
CA LEU A 140 -0.97 -43.56 18.31
C LEU A 140 -0.48 -44.90 18.89
N GLY A 141 0.37 -45.64 18.17
CA GLY A 141 0.96 -46.88 18.70
C GLY A 141 1.91 -46.66 19.89
N LEU A 142 2.56 -45.50 19.96
CA LEU A 142 3.40 -45.12 21.11
C LEU A 142 2.59 -44.85 22.39
N LEU A 143 1.31 -44.45 22.24
CA LEU A 143 0.42 -44.13 23.35
C LEU A 143 -0.30 -45.36 23.92
N ASP A 144 -0.43 -46.43 23.13
CA ASP A 144 -1.12 -47.68 23.53
C ASP A 144 -0.19 -48.72 24.17
N GLY A 145 1.13 -48.47 24.16
CA GLY A 145 2.16 -49.42 24.62
C GLY A 145 2.49 -49.40 26.12
N GLY A 146 1.67 -48.79 26.96
CA GLY A 146 1.98 -48.59 28.37
C GLY A 146 0.81 -48.89 29.31
N GLU A 147 0.51 -50.17 29.53
CA GLU A 147 0.10 -50.74 30.83
C GLU A 147 -0.26 -52.23 30.67
N GLY A 148 0.50 -53.12 31.30
CA GLY A 148 0.20 -54.56 31.33
C GLY A 148 1.38 -55.44 31.71
N GLY A 149 2.01 -55.19 32.86
CA GLY A 149 3.11 -56.01 33.38
C GLY A 149 3.40 -55.73 34.84
N GLU A 150 2.48 -56.15 35.73
CA GLU A 150 2.81 -56.39 37.14
C GLU A 150 2.90 -57.90 37.36
N ASP A 151 4.12 -58.36 37.58
CA ASP A 151 4.46 -59.68 38.05
C ASP A 151 3.96 -59.85 39.51
N ALA A 152 3.17 -60.89 39.78
CA ALA A 152 2.95 -61.39 41.13
C ALA A 152 3.23 -62.90 41.17
N GLU A 153 4.46 -63.15 41.62
CA GLU A 153 5.12 -64.35 42.06
C GLU A 153 4.23 -65.40 42.78
N ASN A 154 4.45 -66.66 42.39
CA ASN A 154 3.88 -67.88 42.93
C ASN A 154 4.61 -68.31 44.23
N VAL A 155 3.89 -68.51 45.34
CA VAL A 155 4.41 -69.17 46.56
C VAL A 155 3.68 -70.51 46.75
N PRO A 156 4.36 -71.66 46.76
CA PRO A 156 3.75 -72.96 47.04
C PRO A 156 3.90 -73.34 48.53
N GLY A 157 2.91 -74.04 49.08
CA GLY A 157 3.00 -74.81 50.33
C GLY A 157 2.09 -74.35 51.45
#